data_AF-A0A653LVY3-F1
#
_entry.id   AF-A0A653LVY3-F1
#
_cell.length_a   1.000
_cell.length_b   1.000
_cell.length_c   1.000
_cell.angle_alpha   90.00
_cell.angle_beta   90.00
_cell.angle_gamma   90.00
#
_symmetry.space_group_name_H-M   'P 1'
#
loop_
_entity.id
_entity.type
_entity.pdbx_description
1 polymer ?
#
loop_
_entity_poly.entity_id
_entity_poly.type
_entity_poly.pdbx_seq_one_letter_code
_entity_poly.pdbx_strand_id
1 'polypeptide(L)'
;MGSQLAGTDLQREMLRVAQVQQLAQRVAVCVGRGEEVLDGFRDIQLLQWESPAGRAYRDAVLLQSAALRRALEALIEAKAAVERHSQETLTAGCTYPGAG
;
A
#
# COMPACT_ATOMS: atom_id res chain seq x y z
N MET A 1 -9.65 16.60 -36.64
CA MET A 1 -8.44 15.87 -36.17
C MET A 1 -8.21 15.99 -34.65
N GLY A 2 -8.47 17.13 -33.99
CA GLY A 2 -8.21 17.30 -32.54
C GLY A 2 -9.08 16.47 -31.57
N SER A 3 -10.35 16.22 -31.90
CA SER A 3 -11.26 15.46 -31.01
C SER A 3 -10.85 13.98 -30.82
N GLN A 4 -10.22 13.38 -31.84
CA GLN A 4 -9.78 11.98 -31.79
C GLN A 4 -8.50 11.80 -30.97
N LEU A 5 -7.61 12.81 -30.93
CA LEU A 5 -6.43 12.84 -30.07
C LEU A 5 -6.81 12.99 -28.60
N ALA A 6 -7.73 13.91 -28.28
CA ALA A 6 -8.28 14.08 -26.94
C ALA A 6 -8.95 12.80 -26.39
N GLY A 7 -9.68 12.07 -27.25
CA GLY A 7 -10.25 10.76 -26.90
C GLY A 7 -9.21 9.69 -26.57
N THR A 8 -8.09 9.65 -27.32
CA THR A 8 -7.01 8.69 -27.04
C THR A 8 -6.23 9.00 -25.77
N ASP A 9 -6.09 10.27 -25.41
CA ASP A 9 -5.39 10.68 -24.18
C ASP A 9 -6.23 10.39 -22.94
N LEU A 10 -7.54 10.67 -22.98
CA LEU A 10 -8.49 10.25 -21.94
C LEU A 10 -8.51 8.73 -21.74
N GLN A 11 -8.52 7.95 -22.83
CA GLN A 11 -8.49 6.50 -22.75
C GLN A 11 -7.19 5.98 -22.09
N ARG A 12 -6.02 6.58 -22.40
CA ARG A 12 -4.75 6.23 -21.74
C ARG A 12 -4.77 6.58 -20.26
N GLU A 13 -5.35 7.72 -19.88
CA GLU A 13 -5.41 8.14 -18.49
C GLU A 13 -6.35 7.24 -17.66
N MET A 14 -7.50 6.86 -18.21
CA MET A 14 -8.40 5.88 -17.58
C MET A 14 -7.72 4.52 -17.38
N LEU A 15 -6.93 4.05 -18.35
CA LEU A 15 -6.15 2.81 -18.22
C LEU A 15 -5.10 2.91 -17.10
N ARG A 16 -4.39 4.05 -17.00
CA ARG A 16 -3.42 4.27 -15.92
C ARG A 16 -4.09 4.24 -14.56
N VAL A 17 -5.25 4.87 -14.41
CA VAL A 17 -5.99 4.88 -13.15
C VAL A 17 -6.45 3.48 -12.77
N ALA A 18 -6.95 2.70 -13.73
CA ALA A 18 -7.33 1.31 -13.48
C ALA A 18 -6.12 0.46 -13.00
N GLN A 19 -4.95 0.65 -13.61
CA GLN A 19 -3.71 -0.01 -13.18
C GLN A 19 -3.28 0.41 -11.77
N VAL A 20 -3.40 1.70 -11.45
CA VAL A 20 -3.11 2.23 -10.11
C VAL A 20 -4.06 1.65 -9.07
N GLN A 21 -5.37 1.59 -9.35
CA GLN A 21 -6.35 0.97 -8.46
C GLN A 21 -6.07 -0.52 -8.25
N GLN A 22 -5.70 -1.25 -9.31
CA GLN A 22 -5.32 -2.66 -9.19
C GLN A 22 -4.08 -2.84 -8.30
N LEU A 23 -3.07 -1.96 -8.43
CA LEU A 23 -1.90 -1.97 -7.56
C LEU A 23 -2.29 -1.70 -6.11
N ALA A 24 -3.13 -0.68 -5.87
CA ALA A 24 -3.61 -0.33 -4.55
C ALA A 24 -4.36 -1.49 -3.87
N GLN A 25 -5.16 -2.24 -4.63
CA GLN A 25 -5.82 -3.46 -4.14
C GLN A 25 -4.83 -4.55 -3.76
N ARG A 26 -3.79 -4.77 -4.56
CA ARG A 26 -2.72 -5.73 -4.24
C ARG A 26 -1.94 -5.33 -2.98
N VAL A 27 -1.68 -4.04 -2.81
CA VAL A 27 -1.06 -3.51 -1.58
C VAL A 27 -1.97 -3.74 -0.38
N ALA A 28 -3.28 -3.50 -0.50
CA ALA A 28 -4.24 -3.77 0.57
C ALA A 28 -4.25 -5.25 0.99
N VAL A 29 -4.21 -6.19 0.04
CA VAL A 29 -4.07 -7.63 0.34
C VAL A 29 -2.74 -7.95 1.03
N CYS A 30 -1.64 -7.32 0.60
CA CYS A 30 -0.35 -7.48 1.24
C CYS A 30 -0.36 -6.99 2.69
N VAL A 31 -0.99 -5.85 2.95
CA VAL A 31 -1.16 -5.28 4.29
C VAL A 31 -1.95 -6.23 5.18
N GLY A 32 -3.10 -6.72 4.72
CA GLY A 32 -3.91 -7.68 5.49
C GLY A 32 -3.15 -8.96 5.85
N ARG A 33 -2.38 -9.52 4.90
CA ARG A 33 -1.50 -10.68 5.19
C ARG A 33 -0.38 -10.33 6.17
N GLY A 34 0.13 -9.11 6.13
CA GLY A 34 1.12 -8.63 7.09
C GLY A 34 0.55 -8.50 8.50
N GLU A 35 -0.71 -8.06 8.62
CA GLU A 35 -1.44 -8.01 9.90
C GLU A 35 -1.66 -9.42 10.46
N GLU A 36 -2.01 -10.41 9.63
CA GLU A 36 -2.09 -11.83 10.05
C GLU A 36 -0.76 -12.34 10.61
N VAL A 37 0.37 -11.98 9.98
CA VAL A 37 1.71 -12.32 10.49
C VAL A 37 2.00 -11.62 11.82
N LEU A 38 1.55 -10.37 11.99
CA LEU A 38 1.70 -9.64 13.25
C LEU A 38 0.93 -10.30 14.40
N ASP A 39 -0.26 -10.81 14.13
CA ASP A 39 -1.02 -11.57 15.11
C ASP A 39 -0.32 -12.89 15.46
N GLY A 40 0.23 -13.58 14.47
CA GLY A 40 1.01 -14.81 14.68
C GLY A 40 2.25 -14.62 15.56
N PHE A 41 2.85 -13.43 15.63
CA PHE A 41 3.94 -13.16 16.58
C PHE A 41 3.50 -13.32 18.05
N ARG A 42 2.22 -13.13 18.39
CA ARG A 42 1.70 -13.34 19.75
C ARG A 42 1.63 -14.82 20.10
N ASP A 43 1.36 -15.66 19.11
CA ASP A 43 1.19 -17.10 19.31
C ASP A 43 2.52 -17.83 19.55
N ILE A 44 3.62 -17.28 19.02
CA ILE A 44 4.95 -17.90 19.10
C ILE A 44 5.79 -17.42 20.28
N GLN A 45 5.23 -16.72 21.28
CA GLN A 45 6.02 -16.10 22.36
C GLN A 45 6.80 -17.06 23.27
N LEU A 46 6.50 -18.37 23.22
CA LEU A 46 7.15 -19.42 24.02
C LEU A 46 7.27 -19.03 25.51
N LEU A 47 6.15 -18.60 26.12
CA LEU A 47 6.14 -17.97 27.45
C LEU A 47 6.70 -18.87 28.56
N GLN A 48 6.60 -20.19 28.41
CA GLN A 48 7.13 -21.16 29.37
C GLN A 48 8.67 -21.31 29.30
N TRP A 49 9.32 -20.71 28.29
CA TRP A 49 10.77 -20.72 28.17
C TRP A 49 11.39 -19.52 28.90
N GLU A 50 11.68 -19.71 30.18
CA GLU A 50 12.11 -18.63 31.11
C GLU A 50 13.62 -18.37 31.16
N SER A 51 14.41 -19.18 30.46
CA SER A 51 15.87 -19.04 30.40
C SER A 51 16.32 -17.70 29.75
N PRO A 52 17.60 -17.29 29.93
CA PRO A 52 18.16 -16.15 29.19
C PRO A 52 17.99 -16.26 27.68
N ALA A 53 18.10 -17.47 27.10
CA ALA A 53 17.85 -17.69 25.67
C ALA A 53 16.39 -17.43 25.28
N GLY A 54 15.44 -17.81 26.14
CA GLY A 54 14.02 -17.54 25.92
C GLY A 54 13.67 -16.05 25.97
N ARG A 55 14.35 -15.27 26.83
CA ARG A 55 14.25 -13.81 26.83
C ARG A 55 14.80 -13.21 25.54
N ALA A 56 16.00 -13.59 25.13
CA ALA A 56 16.62 -13.12 23.89
C ALA A 56 15.76 -13.43 22.65
N TYR A 57 15.12 -14.60 22.62
CA TYR A 57 14.15 -14.96 21.57
C TYR A 57 12.97 -13.99 21.53
N ARG A 58 12.32 -13.69 22.67
CA ARG A 58 11.20 -12.75 22.73
C ARG A 58 11.62 -11.33 22.34
N ASP A 59 12.81 -10.89 22.75
CA ASP A 59 13.34 -9.59 22.33
C ASP A 59 13.52 -9.52 20.80
N ALA A 60 14.02 -10.59 20.18
CA ALA A 60 14.12 -10.68 18.73
C ALA A 60 12.75 -10.66 18.05
N VAL A 61 11.76 -11.40 18.56
CA VAL A 61 10.39 -11.38 18.05
C VAL A 61 9.77 -9.98 18.16
N LEU A 62 9.96 -9.29 19.29
CA LEU A 62 9.50 -7.91 19.47
C LEU A 62 10.12 -6.97 18.44
N LEU A 63 11.44 -7.07 18.20
CA LEU A 63 12.13 -6.28 17.19
C LEU A 63 11.56 -6.51 15.78
N GLN A 64 11.35 -7.77 15.39
CA GLN A 64 10.77 -8.12 14.09
C GLN A 64 9.33 -7.62 13.95
N SER A 65 8.50 -7.77 15.00
CA SER A 65 7.13 -7.26 14.99
C SER A 65 7.07 -5.75 14.83
N ALA A 66 8.00 -5.01 15.47
CA ALA A 66 8.09 -3.56 15.35
C ALA A 66 8.60 -3.11 13.97
N ALA A 67 9.50 -3.89 13.34
CA ALA A 67 9.95 -3.62 11.99
C ALA A 67 8.83 -3.86 10.96
N LEU A 68 8.07 -4.96 11.12
CA LEU A 68 6.94 -5.28 10.25
C LEU A 68 5.83 -4.22 10.35
N ARG A 69 5.45 -3.79 11.56
CA ARG A 69 4.46 -2.70 11.73
C ARG A 69 4.82 -1.44 10.95
N ARG A 70 6.07 -0.98 11.09
CA ARG A 70 6.59 0.19 10.36
C ARG A 70 6.54 0.01 8.84
N ALA A 71 6.83 -1.20 8.36
CA ALA A 71 6.74 -1.52 6.93
C ALA A 71 5.28 -1.47 6.43
N LEU A 72 4.32 -1.98 7.22
CA LEU A 72 2.90 -1.92 6.88
C LEU A 72 2.36 -0.51 6.87
N GLU A 73 2.73 0.31 7.87
CA GLU A 73 2.40 1.74 7.91
C GLU A 73 2.90 2.46 6.65
N ALA A 74 4.15 2.24 6.26
CA ALA A 74 4.72 2.82 5.04
C ALA A 74 3.98 2.36 3.76
N LEU A 75 3.53 1.10 3.69
CA LEU A 75 2.74 0.59 2.56
C LEU A 75 1.36 1.24 2.49
N ILE A 76 0.70 1.47 3.64
CA ILE A 76 -0.59 2.15 3.72
C ILE A 76 -0.45 3.60 3.25
N GLU A 77 0.58 4.30 3.72
CA GLU A 77 0.86 5.68 3.31
C GLU A 77 1.17 5.78 1.81
N ALA A 78 2.01 4.87 1.29
CA ALA A 78 2.34 4.82 -0.12
C ALA A 78 1.11 4.57 -1.00
N LYS A 79 0.24 3.64 -0.58
CA LYS A 79 -1.06 3.40 -1.25
C LYS A 79 -1.89 4.67 -1.30
N ALA A 80 -2.08 5.34 -0.16
CA ALA A 80 -2.89 6.55 -0.07
C ALA A 80 -2.32 7.72 -0.90
N ALA A 81 -0.99 7.85 -0.97
CA ALA A 81 -0.34 8.85 -1.82
C ALA A 81 -0.56 8.58 -3.31
N VAL A 82 -0.43 7.31 -3.72
CA VAL A 82 -0.64 6.88 -5.12
C VAL A 82 -2.10 7.05 -5.55
N GLU A 83 -3.06 6.69 -4.70
CA GLU A 83 -4.49 6.89 -4.98
C GLU A 83 -4.84 8.37 -5.14
N ARG A 84 -4.38 9.23 -4.22
CA ARG A 84 -4.56 10.69 -4.32
C ARG A 84 -3.97 11.25 -5.62
N HIS A 85 -2.73 10.88 -5.94
CA HIS A 85 -2.07 11.35 -7.15
C HIS A 85 -2.83 10.95 -8.43
N SER A 86 -3.38 9.73 -8.47
CA SER A 86 -4.19 9.27 -9.61
C SER A 86 -5.50 10.06 -9.77
N GLN A 87 -6.15 10.43 -8.67
CA GLN A 87 -7.38 11.23 -8.68
C GLN A 87 -7.11 12.68 -9.07
N GLU A 88 -6.03 13.27 -8.56
CA GLU A 88 -5.59 14.62 -8.93
C GLU A 88 -5.24 14.69 -10.43
N THR A 89 -4.57 13.68 -10.97
CA THR A 89 -4.20 13.65 -12.41
C THR A 89 -5.43 13.51 -13.32
N LEU A 90 -6.40 12.67 -12.93
CA LEU A 90 -7.69 12.57 -13.64
C LEU A 90 -8.47 13.87 -13.63
N THR A 91 -8.60 14.50 -12.46
CA THR A 91 -9.37 15.75 -12.34
C THR A 91 -8.69 16.89 -13.11
N ALA A 92 -7.36 16.98 -13.09
CA ALA A 92 -6.60 17.93 -13.92
C ALA A 92 -6.85 17.70 -15.43
N GLY A 93 -6.85 16.44 -15.89
CA GLY A 93 -7.15 16.10 -17.29
C GLY A 93 -8.59 16.44 -17.71
N CYS A 94 -9.56 16.28 -16.81
CA CYS A 94 -10.97 16.65 -17.07
C CYS A 94 -11.22 18.16 -17.03
N THR A 95 -10.38 18.94 -16.35
CA THR A 95 -10.54 20.39 -16.21
C THR A 95 -9.95 21.16 -17.40
N TYR A 96 -9.25 20.50 -18.33
CA TYR A 96 -8.76 21.12 -19.57
C TYR A 96 -9.50 20.65 -20.83
N PRO A 97 -10.69 21.21 -21.13
CA PRO A 97 -11.21 21.28 -22.49
C PRO A 97 -11.58 22.75 -22.81
N GLY A 98 -10.59 23.59 -23.08
CA GLY A 98 -10.81 24.92 -23.66
C GLY A 98 -10.40 26.08 -22.76
N ALA A 99 -9.20 26.60 -22.99
CA ALA A 99 -8.86 27.98 -22.69
C ALA A 99 -8.04 28.55 -23.86
N GLY A 100 -8.70 29.35 -24.69
CA GLY A 100 -8.09 30.20 -25.73
C GLY A 100 -8.15 29.65 -27.14
#